data_AF-A0A1Y1KVV1-F1
#
_entry.id   AF-A0A1Y1KVV1-F1
#
_cell.length_a   1.000
_cell.length_b   1.000
_cell.length_c   1.000
_cell.angle_alpha   90.00
_cell.angle_beta   90.00
_cell.angle_gamma   90.00
#
_symmetry.space_group_name_H-M   'P 1'
#
loop_
_entity.id
_entity.type
_entity.pdbx_description
1 polymer ?
#
loop_
_entity_poly.entity_id
_entity_poly.type
_entity_poly.pdbx_seq_one_letter_code
_entity_poly.pdbx_strand_id
1 'polypeptide(L)'
;NSILNKIESIGMISEDGEYMEYTKSVLLDGPVEFWLCDIETAMRGVLRAQFKPCRTDLKKNLNTRDKWLLSNCGQLCNACSQIQWTTDCTRALVHCKIMENKKPLKKLRKKQNQVLGKLSELSRRELPKIQRLKT
;
A
#
# COMPACT_ATOMS: atom_id res chain seq x y z
N ASN A 1 -33.57 -5.89 -32.39
CA ASN A 1 -33.34 -5.68 -30.95
C ASN A 1 -31.86 -5.52 -30.71
N SER A 2 -31.40 -4.26 -30.65
CA SER A 2 -29.98 -3.93 -30.48
C SER A 2 -29.50 -4.37 -29.10
N ILE A 3 -28.45 -5.17 -29.08
CA ILE A 3 -27.65 -5.39 -27.88
C ILE A 3 -27.03 -4.03 -27.56
N LEU A 4 -27.60 -3.31 -26.60
CA LEU A 4 -26.97 -2.11 -26.03
C LEU A 4 -25.63 -2.56 -25.44
N ASN A 5 -24.53 -2.12 -26.05
CA ASN A 5 -23.20 -2.29 -25.50
C ASN A 5 -23.16 -1.57 -24.14
N LYS A 6 -23.31 -2.33 -23.06
CA LYS A 6 -23.11 -1.82 -21.69
C LYS A 6 -21.63 -1.49 -21.53
N ILE A 7 -21.35 -0.23 -21.24
CA ILE A 7 -19.99 0.22 -20.94
C ILE A 7 -19.79 0.05 -19.43
N GLU A 8 -18.74 -0.63 -19.03
CA GLU A 8 -18.41 -0.86 -17.63
C GLU A 8 -16.98 -0.42 -17.32
N SER A 9 -16.76 0.13 -16.12
CA SER A 9 -15.45 0.35 -15.56
C SER A 9 -15.08 -0.84 -14.66
N ILE A 10 -13.94 -1.48 -14.96
CA ILE A 10 -13.47 -2.69 -14.26
C ILE A 10 -12.34 -2.43 -13.28
N GLY A 11 -11.78 -1.22 -13.26
CA GLY A 11 -10.64 -0.89 -12.42
C GLY A 11 -10.20 0.57 -12.56
N MET A 12 -9.15 0.92 -11.84
CA MET A 12 -8.53 2.24 -11.85
C MET A 12 -7.03 2.14 -12.17
N ILE A 13 -6.51 3.16 -12.85
CA ILE A 13 -5.08 3.35 -13.09
C ILE A 13 -4.67 4.67 -12.45
N SER A 14 -3.65 4.67 -11.60
CA SER A 14 -3.06 5.89 -11.05
C SER A 14 -2.13 6.57 -12.06
N GLU A 15 -1.78 7.84 -11.80
CA GLU A 15 -0.90 8.64 -12.66
C GLU A 15 0.50 8.02 -12.84
N ASP A 16 0.99 7.29 -11.83
CA ASP A 16 2.25 6.54 -11.87
C ASP A 16 2.15 5.18 -12.57
N GLY A 17 0.95 4.80 -13.03
CA GLY A 17 0.66 3.62 -13.83
C GLY A 17 0.27 2.37 -13.03
N GLU A 18 -0.01 2.46 -11.72
CA GLU A 18 -0.53 1.31 -10.96
C GLU A 18 -1.98 1.03 -11.31
N TYR A 19 -2.23 -0.18 -11.81
CA TYR A 19 -3.58 -0.69 -12.04
C TYR A 19 -4.13 -1.41 -10.82
N MET A 20 -5.40 -1.17 -10.51
CA MET A 20 -6.15 -1.92 -9.52
C MET A 20 -7.54 -2.26 -10.05
N GLU A 21 -7.80 -3.55 -10.17
CA GLU A 21 -9.11 -4.08 -10.58
C GLU A 21 -10.13 -3.94 -9.43
N TYR A 22 -11.35 -3.51 -9.75
CA TYR A 22 -12.41 -3.41 -8.77
C TYR A 22 -12.90 -4.80 -8.32
N THR A 23 -13.45 -4.87 -7.11
CA THR A 23 -14.10 -6.11 -6.64
C THR A 23 -15.36 -6.43 -7.43
N LYS A 24 -16.01 -5.42 -8.01
CA LYS A 24 -17.17 -5.52 -8.91
C LYS A 24 -17.04 -4.43 -9.97
N SER A 25 -17.39 -4.72 -11.22
CA SER A 25 -17.46 -3.70 -12.27
C SER A 25 -18.55 -2.68 -11.96
N VAL A 26 -18.36 -1.46 -12.46
CA VAL A 26 -19.30 -0.35 -12.34
C VAL A 26 -19.90 -0.08 -13.71
N LEU A 27 -21.23 -0.17 -13.84
CA LEU A 27 -21.94 0.15 -15.06
C LEU A 27 -21.96 1.66 -15.29
N LEU A 28 -21.55 2.11 -16.47
CA LEU A 28 -21.49 3.53 -16.85
C LEU A 28 -22.76 3.89 -17.63
N ASP A 29 -23.88 3.89 -16.93
CA ASP A 29 -25.20 4.17 -17.49
C ASP A 29 -25.94 5.25 -16.68
N GLY A 30 -26.74 6.06 -17.35
CA GLY A 30 -27.46 7.19 -16.75
C GLY A 30 -26.57 8.42 -16.45
N PRO A 31 -27.01 9.31 -15.53
CA PRO A 31 -26.32 10.56 -15.23
C PRO A 31 -24.91 10.35 -14.68
N VAL A 32 -23.97 11.19 -15.13
CA VAL A 32 -22.54 11.05 -14.86
C VAL A 32 -22.19 11.11 -13.39
N GLU A 33 -22.89 11.94 -12.63
CA GLU A 33 -22.66 12.13 -11.20
C GLU A 33 -22.94 10.84 -10.41
N PHE A 34 -23.91 10.03 -10.84
CA PHE A 34 -24.26 8.79 -10.16
C PHE A 34 -23.20 7.72 -10.39
N TRP A 35 -22.86 7.41 -11.65
CA TRP A 35 -21.87 6.37 -11.89
C TRP A 35 -20.45 6.80 -11.48
N LEU A 36 -20.14 8.11 -11.42
CA LEU A 36 -18.89 8.59 -10.81
C LEU A 36 -18.86 8.33 -9.29
N CYS A 37 -19.97 8.52 -8.58
CA CYS A 37 -20.06 8.15 -7.16
C CYS A 37 -19.89 6.63 -6.97
N ASP A 38 -20.42 5.83 -7.89
CA ASP A 38 -20.26 4.36 -7.87
C ASP A 38 -18.80 3.95 -8.14
N ILE A 39 -18.13 4.61 -9.10
CA ILE A 39 -16.68 4.45 -9.32
C ILE A 39 -15.91 4.77 -8.04
N GLU A 40 -16.15 5.92 -7.41
CA GLU A 40 -15.45 6.31 -6.20
C GLU A 40 -15.68 5.31 -5.05
N THR A 41 -16.90 4.78 -4.96
CA THR A 41 -17.25 3.72 -4.02
C THR A 41 -16.49 2.43 -4.32
N ALA A 42 -16.37 2.04 -5.59
CA ALA A 42 -15.60 0.88 -6.02
C ALA A 42 -14.10 1.02 -5.74
N MET A 43 -13.51 2.20 -6.03
CA MET A 43 -12.12 2.53 -5.72
C MET A 43 -11.83 2.37 -4.21
N ARG A 44 -12.67 2.95 -3.36
CA ARG A 44 -12.55 2.79 -1.89
C ARG A 44 -12.77 1.34 -1.46
N GLY A 45 -13.71 0.66 -2.08
CA GLY A 45 -14.06 -0.73 -1.81
C GLY A 45 -12.87 -1.67 -2.01
N VAL A 46 -12.22 -1.61 -3.17
CA VAL A 46 -11.07 -2.45 -3.46
C VAL A 46 -9.88 -2.13 -2.55
N LEU A 47 -9.58 -0.85 -2.31
CA LEU A 47 -8.48 -0.46 -1.42
C LEU A 47 -8.69 -1.00 0.01
N ARG A 48 -9.91 -0.89 0.54
CA ARG A 48 -10.27 -1.45 1.85
C ARG A 48 -10.14 -2.97 1.89
N ALA A 49 -10.62 -3.65 0.84
CA ALA A 49 -10.53 -5.11 0.74
C ALA A 49 -9.07 -5.60 0.71
N GLN A 50 -8.20 -4.89 -0.02
CA GLN A 50 -6.78 -5.23 -0.17
C GLN A 50 -5.90 -4.76 1.01
N PHE A 51 -6.38 -3.82 1.82
CA PHE A 51 -5.63 -3.28 2.95
C PHE A 51 -5.24 -4.35 3.97
N LYS A 52 -6.21 -5.17 4.41
CA LYS A 52 -5.98 -6.20 5.44
C LYS A 52 -5.00 -7.29 4.96
N PRO A 53 -5.12 -7.84 3.73
CA PRO A 53 -4.11 -8.70 3.13
C PRO A 53 -2.72 -8.06 3.10
N CYS A 54 -2.59 -6.85 2.53
CA CYS A 54 -1.31 -6.14 2.41
C CYS A 54 -0.63 -5.93 3.78
N ARG A 55 -1.41 -5.51 4.80
CA ARG A 55 -0.94 -5.32 6.18
C ARG A 55 -0.53 -6.64 6.84
N THR A 56 -1.23 -7.72 6.56
CA THR A 56 -0.90 -9.06 7.08
C THR A 56 0.39 -9.57 6.45
N ASP A 57 0.53 -9.38 5.15
CA ASP A 57 1.73 -9.76 4.40
C ASP A 57 2.97 -8.97 4.85
N LEU A 58 2.81 -7.68 5.17
CA LEU A 58 3.87 -6.86 5.77
C LEU A 58 4.43 -7.48 7.04
N LYS A 59 3.54 -7.89 7.96
CA LYS A 59 3.95 -8.48 9.24
C LYS A 59 4.77 -9.76 9.04
N LYS A 60 4.50 -10.52 7.98
CA LYS A 60 5.25 -11.74 7.61
C LYS A 60 6.59 -11.43 6.94
N ASN A 61 6.70 -10.28 6.26
CA ASN A 61 7.85 -9.91 5.44
C ASN A 61 8.69 -8.74 6.01
N LEU A 62 8.75 -8.57 7.33
CA LEU A 62 9.52 -7.48 7.95
C LEU A 62 11.02 -7.50 7.61
N ASN A 63 11.60 -8.69 7.37
CA ASN A 63 13.02 -8.86 7.03
C ASN A 63 13.29 -8.82 5.51
N THR A 64 12.24 -8.96 4.70
CA THR A 64 12.21 -9.03 3.23
C THR A 64 11.32 -7.92 2.66
N ARG A 65 11.51 -6.71 3.21
CA ARG A 65 10.69 -5.52 2.96
C ARG A 65 10.63 -5.14 1.47
N ASP A 66 11.76 -5.30 0.79
CA ASP A 66 11.94 -5.14 -0.64
C ASP A 66 10.97 -6.01 -1.46
N LYS A 67 10.90 -7.30 -1.15
CA LYS A 67 10.01 -8.24 -1.85
C LYS A 67 8.53 -7.92 -1.62
N TRP A 68 8.18 -7.57 -0.39
CA TRP A 68 6.83 -7.15 -0.05
C TRP A 68 6.41 -5.89 -0.82
N LEU A 69 7.33 -4.93 -0.94
CA LEU A 69 7.06 -3.65 -1.60
C LEU A 69 6.74 -3.83 -3.08
N LEU A 70 7.51 -4.69 -3.76
CA LEU A 70 7.36 -4.97 -5.18
C LEU A 70 6.13 -5.80 -5.52
N SER A 71 5.61 -6.59 -4.57
CA SER A 71 4.45 -7.47 -4.75
C SER A 71 3.11 -6.83 -4.40
N ASN A 72 3.11 -5.62 -3.85
CA ASN A 72 1.90 -4.93 -3.38
C ASN A 72 1.75 -3.56 -4.05
N CYS A 73 0.51 -3.03 -4.06
CA CYS A 73 0.22 -1.67 -4.52
C CYS A 73 0.95 -0.63 -3.66
N GLY A 74 1.58 0.36 -4.30
CA GLY A 74 2.38 1.40 -3.66
C GLY A 74 1.59 2.22 -2.63
N GLN A 75 0.36 2.61 -2.96
CA GLN A 75 -0.50 3.34 -2.01
C GLN A 75 -0.77 2.54 -0.72
N LEU A 76 -1.10 1.26 -0.85
CA LEU A 76 -1.31 0.36 0.28
C LEU A 76 0.00 0.13 1.05
N CYS A 77 1.11 0.02 0.33
CA CYS A 77 2.43 -0.14 0.92
C CYS A 77 2.78 1.03 1.84
N ASN A 78 2.54 2.26 1.39
CA ASN A 78 2.80 3.47 2.16
C ASN A 78 1.95 3.50 3.43
N ALA A 79 0.63 3.35 3.29
CA ALA A 79 -0.29 3.37 4.43
C ALA A 79 0.00 2.25 5.44
N CYS A 80 0.18 1.01 4.98
CA CYS A 80 0.48 -0.12 5.84
C CYS A 80 1.78 0.05 6.63
N SER A 81 2.78 0.73 6.05
CA SER A 81 4.07 0.88 6.70
C SER A 81 4.21 2.12 7.56
N GLN A 82 3.44 3.18 7.30
CA GLN A 82 3.22 4.24 8.28
C GLN A 82 2.55 3.71 9.55
N ILE A 83 1.53 2.85 9.42
CA ILE A 83 0.91 2.19 10.58
C ILE A 83 1.93 1.29 11.30
N GLN A 84 2.76 0.54 10.57
CA GLN A 84 3.80 -0.30 11.19
C GLN A 84 4.79 0.53 12.00
N TRP A 85 5.34 1.56 11.37
CA TRP A 85 6.34 2.42 11.97
C TRP A 85 5.81 3.13 13.20
N THR A 86 4.59 3.67 13.12
CA THR A 86 3.92 4.33 14.26
C THR A 86 3.68 3.36 15.42
N THR A 87 3.24 2.13 15.10
CA THR A 87 3.05 1.07 16.10
C THR A 87 4.37 0.73 16.80
N ASP A 88 5.44 0.57 16.03
CA ASP A 88 6.77 0.20 16.57
C ASP A 88 7.37 1.35 17.40
N CYS A 89 7.18 2.61 16.98
CA CYS A 89 7.58 3.78 17.75
C CYS A 89 6.84 3.84 19.08
N THR A 90 5.51 3.66 19.06
CA THR A 90 4.68 3.66 20.27
C THR A 90 5.16 2.59 21.25
N ARG A 91 5.37 1.36 20.78
CA ARG A 91 5.91 0.28 21.63
C ARG A 91 7.28 0.61 22.17
N ALA A 92 8.20 1.10 21.32
CA ALA A 92 9.55 1.44 21.76
C ALA A 92 9.54 2.53 22.84
N LEU A 93 8.68 3.54 22.72
CA LEU A 93 8.52 4.61 23.71
C LEU A 93 7.97 4.09 25.03
N VAL A 94 6.93 3.25 24.99
CA VAL A 94 6.39 2.58 26.19
C VAL A 94 7.47 1.76 26.90
N HIS A 95 8.25 0.98 26.15
CA HIS A 95 9.38 0.23 26.71
C HIS A 95 10.47 1.14 27.28
N CYS A 96 10.77 2.27 26.64
CA CYS A 96 11.75 3.23 27.18
C CYS A 96 11.30 3.79 28.53
N LYS A 97 9.99 4.06 28.68
CA LYS A 97 9.42 4.53 29.95
C LYS A 97 9.54 3.48 31.05
N ILE A 98 9.17 2.23 30.75
CA ILE A 98 9.23 1.12 31.73
C ILE A 98 10.67 0.81 32.16
N MET A 99 11.62 0.85 31.22
CA MET A 99 13.02 0.52 31.49
C MET A 99 13.86 1.71 31.95
N GLU A 100 13.28 2.92 31.99
CA GLU A 100 13.98 4.20 32.18
C GLU A 100 15.24 4.34 31.30
N ASN A 101 15.17 3.81 30.07
CA ASN A 101 16.35 3.68 29.20
C ASN A 101 15.98 3.85 27.72
N LYS A 102 16.80 4.59 26.97
CA LYS A 102 16.62 4.84 25.53
C LYS A 102 17.04 3.66 24.62
N LYS A 103 17.56 2.55 25.18
CA LYS A 103 18.00 1.35 24.43
C LYS A 103 16.95 0.82 23.44
N PRO A 104 15.64 0.67 23.79
CA PRO A 104 14.62 0.20 22.84
C PRO A 104 14.50 1.09 21.60
N LEU A 105 14.54 2.42 21.78
CA LEU A 105 14.47 3.38 20.67
C LEU A 105 15.72 3.33 19.79
N LYS A 106 16.92 3.20 20.39
CA LYS A 106 18.17 3.00 19.64
C LYS A 106 18.12 1.73 18.78
N LYS A 107 17.58 0.63 19.33
CA LYS A 107 17.39 -0.64 18.61
C LYS A 107 16.41 -0.49 17.46
N LEU A 108 15.29 0.22 17.67
CA LEU A 108 14.33 0.51 16.61
C LEU A 108 14.96 1.33 15.48
N ARG A 109 15.68 2.43 15.80
CA ARG A 109 16.39 3.25 14.81
C ARG A 109 17.35 2.41 13.96
N LYS A 110 18.14 1.53 14.59
CA LYS A 110 19.06 0.63 13.87
C LYS A 110 18.30 -0.26 12.87
N LYS A 111 17.16 -0.83 13.26
CA LYS A 111 16.31 -1.64 12.36
C LYS A 111 15.76 -0.83 11.19
N GLN A 112 15.24 0.38 11.45
CA GLN A 112 14.71 1.24 10.39
C GLN A 112 15.81 1.64 9.38
N ASN A 113 17.02 1.96 9.86
CA ASN A 113 18.15 2.24 8.98
C ASN A 113 18.53 1.03 8.10
N GLN A 114 18.44 -0.20 8.62
CA GLN A 114 18.69 -1.41 7.82
C GLN A 114 17.65 -1.58 6.72
N VAL A 115 16.37 -1.30 7.01
CA VAL A 115 15.30 -1.33 6.00
C VAL A 115 15.55 -0.29 4.91
N LEU A 116 15.85 0.96 5.30
CA LEU A 116 16.17 2.03 4.35
C LEU A 116 17.40 1.70 3.50
N GLY A 117 18.43 1.11 4.10
CA GLY A 117 19.62 0.66 3.36
C GLY A 117 19.27 -0.34 2.26
N LYS A 118 18.45 -1.36 2.57
CA LYS A 118 17.98 -2.34 1.58
C LYS A 118 17.13 -1.71 0.46
N LEU A 119 16.24 -0.77 0.80
CA LEU A 119 15.42 -0.07 -0.22
C LEU A 119 16.27 0.84 -1.10
N SER A 120 17.26 1.52 -0.52
CA SER A 120 18.24 2.32 -1.27
C SER A 120 19.11 1.46 -2.20
N GLU A 121 19.48 0.25 -1.77
CA GLU A 121 20.15 -0.70 -2.66
C GLU A 121 19.25 -1.19 -3.79
N LEU A 122 17.96 -1.40 -3.50
CA LEU A 122 16.98 -1.82 -4.49
C LEU A 122 16.76 -0.74 -5.56
N SER A 123 16.65 0.53 -5.18
CA SER A 123 16.42 1.63 -6.12
C SER A 123 17.57 1.86 -7.11
N ARG A 124 18.79 1.41 -6.76
CA ARG A 124 19.97 1.42 -7.64
C ARG A 124 19.99 0.29 -8.68
N ARG A 125 19.12 -0.72 -8.55
CA ARG A 125 19.04 -1.83 -9.51
C ARG A 125 18.20 -1.42 -10.73
N GLU A 126 18.30 -2.21 -11.80
CA GLU A 126 17.35 -2.09 -12.90
C GLU A 126 15.96 -2.54 -12.43
N LEU A 127 15.02 -1.61 -12.51
CA LEU A 127 13.62 -1.80 -12.14
C LEU A 127 12.72 -1.16 -13.20
N PRO A 128 11.55 -1.76 -13.49
CA PRO A 128 10.48 -1.08 -14.20
C PRO A 128 10.17 0.29 -13.57
N LYS A 129 9.79 1.28 -14.39
CA LYS A 129 9.51 2.65 -13.95
C LYS A 129 8.58 2.67 -12.72
N ILE A 130 7.49 1.92 -12.78
CA ILE A 130 6.48 1.80 -11.72
C ILE A 130 7.04 1.22 -10.41
N GLN A 131 7.96 0.26 -10.49
CA GLN A 131 8.57 -0.36 -9.32
C GLN A 131 9.59 0.58 -8.69
N ARG A 132 10.34 1.33 -9.49
CA ARG A 132 11.29 2.34 -9.01
C ARG A 132 10.59 3.46 -8.22
N LEU A 133 9.37 3.84 -8.59
CA LEU A 133 8.60 4.84 -7.86
C LEU A 133 8.20 4.39 -6.45
N LYS A 134 8.25 3.08 -6.15
CA LYS A 134 7.94 2.53 -4.83
C LYS A 134 9.15 2.49 -3.88
N THR A 135 10.37 2.51 -4.41
CA THR A 135 11.64 2.18 -3.71
C THR A 135 12.38 3.42 -3.23
#